data_AF-A0AAD5JRK7-F1
#
_entry.id   AF-A0AAD5JRK7-F1
#
_cell.length_a   1.000
_cell.length_b   1.000
_cell.length_c   1.000
_cell.angle_alpha   90.00
_cell.angle_beta   90.00
_cell.angle_gamma   90.00
#
_symmetry.space_group_name_H-M   'P 1'
#
loop_
_entity.id
_entity.type
_entity.pdbx_description
1 polymer ?
#
loop_
_entity_poly.entity_id
_entity_poly.type
_entity_poly.pdbx_seq_one_letter_code
_entity_poly.pdbx_strand_id
1 'polypeptide(L)'
;MSSIELYLSDEVIYNVMGEASAKGTWEKLEKLYMGKTLSNKLTLKDQLYRLKMEEGGDVMAHLNDFSLCIIDLIWVYVKYKEDDKELLLLRSLQNSFRHFQTTL
;
A
#
# COMPACT_ATOMS: atom_id res chain seq x y z
N MET A 1 10.20 30.83 -2.05
CA MET A 1 10.29 30.05 -3.29
C MET A 1 11.38 29.00 -3.09
N SER A 2 11.01 27.73 -3.09
CA SER A 2 11.91 26.59 -2.85
C SER A 2 12.64 26.19 -4.13
N SER A 3 13.86 25.64 -4.03
CA SER A 3 14.60 25.12 -5.19
C SER A 3 13.84 24.02 -5.96
N ILE A 4 12.87 23.36 -5.32
CA ILE A 4 12.01 22.34 -5.94
C ILE A 4 10.99 22.99 -6.89
N GLU A 5 10.46 24.17 -6.56
CA GLU A 5 9.41 24.85 -7.33
C GLU A 5 9.91 25.28 -8.72
N LEU A 6 11.22 25.48 -8.87
CA LEU A 6 11.87 25.86 -10.13
C LEU A 6 11.85 24.75 -11.19
N TYR A 7 11.56 23.49 -10.80
CA TYR A 7 11.55 22.33 -11.69
C TYR A 7 10.14 21.74 -11.90
N LEU A 8 9.11 22.39 -11.36
CA LEU A 8 7.72 21.96 -11.49
C LEU A 8 7.05 22.69 -12.66
N SER A 9 6.10 22.03 -13.32
CA SER A 9 5.22 22.69 -14.29
C SER A 9 4.24 23.64 -13.59
N ASP A 10 3.76 24.67 -14.28
CA ASP A 10 2.88 25.70 -13.72
C ASP A 10 1.64 25.10 -13.01
N GLU A 11 1.04 24.06 -13.60
CA GLU A 11 -0.10 23.33 -13.02
C GLU A 11 0.23 22.70 -11.66
N VAL A 12 1.45 22.22 -11.48
CA VAL A 12 1.91 21.61 -10.22
C VAL A 12 2.35 22.70 -9.23
N ILE A 13 2.91 23.82 -9.71
CA ILE A 13 3.29 24.98 -8.87
C ILE A 13 2.07 25.55 -8.15
N TYR A 14 0.92 25.71 -8.82
CA TYR A 14 -0.30 26.19 -8.17
C TYR A 14 -0.73 25.31 -6.99
N ASN A 15 -0.52 24.01 -7.09
CA ASN A 15 -0.89 23.06 -6.05
C ASN A 15 0.03 23.15 -4.82
N VAL A 16 1.27 23.63 -4.97
CA VAL A 16 2.24 23.78 -3.86
C VAL A 16 2.44 25.22 -3.42
N MET A 17 1.84 26.18 -4.13
CA MET A 17 1.90 27.60 -3.82
C MET A 17 1.43 27.86 -2.38
N GLY A 18 2.26 28.59 -1.62
CA GLY A 18 2.03 28.88 -0.20
C GLY A 18 2.89 28.07 0.77
N GLU A 19 3.62 27.06 0.31
CA GLU A 19 4.59 26.36 1.14
C GLU A 19 5.87 27.20 1.33
N ALA A 20 6.23 27.46 2.58
CA ALA A 20 7.36 28.35 2.92
C ALA A 20 8.73 27.65 2.86
N SER A 21 8.75 26.32 2.71
CA SER A 21 9.98 25.52 2.76
C SER A 21 9.97 24.41 1.72
N ALA A 22 11.16 24.01 1.27
CA ALA A 22 11.34 22.88 0.36
C ALA A 22 10.75 21.57 0.91
N LYS A 23 10.83 21.39 2.24
CA LYS A 23 10.22 20.25 2.92
C LYS A 23 8.70 20.27 2.80
N GLY A 24 8.06 21.41 3.05
CA GLY A 24 6.61 21.57 2.90
C GLY A 24 6.12 21.38 1.46
N THR A 25 6.83 21.98 0.48
CA THR A 25 6.59 21.74 -0.95
C THR A 25 6.66 20.24 -1.27
N TRP A 26 7.69 19.53 -0.79
CA TRP A 26 7.87 18.10 -1.02
C TRP A 26 6.77 17.25 -0.37
N GLU A 27 6.43 17.50 0.90
CA GLU A 27 5.37 16.78 1.62
C GLU A 27 4.00 16.97 0.95
N LYS A 28 3.73 18.16 0.41
CA LYS A 28 2.48 18.45 -0.31
C LYS A 28 2.41 17.73 -1.66
N LEU A 29 3.51 17.72 -2.42
CA LEU A 29 3.62 16.90 -3.65
C LEU A 29 3.45 15.42 -3.35
N GLU A 30 4.09 14.93 -2.30
CA GLU A 30 3.99 13.55 -1.85
C GLU A 30 2.54 13.17 -1.50
N LYS A 31 1.82 14.08 -0.83
CA LYS A 31 0.40 13.89 -0.51
C LYS A 31 -0.50 13.91 -1.76
N LEU A 32 -0.23 14.81 -2.70
CA LEU A 32 -1.04 14.99 -3.91
C LEU A 32 -0.83 13.88 -4.94
N TYR A 33 0.40 13.42 -5.11
CA TYR A 33 0.79 12.59 -6.26
C TYR A 33 1.27 11.19 -5.89
N MET A 34 1.77 10.95 -4.68
CA MET A 34 2.33 9.63 -4.33
C MET A 34 1.32 8.69 -3.64
N GLY A 35 0.03 9.05 -3.56
CA GLY A 35 -0.98 8.18 -2.95
C GLY A 35 -0.67 7.83 -1.49
N LYS A 36 0.23 8.54 -0.80
CA LYS A 36 0.61 8.28 0.60
C LYS A 36 -0.37 8.90 1.59
N THR A 37 -1.56 9.25 1.13
CA THR A 37 -2.63 9.76 1.99
C THR A 37 -3.03 8.67 2.99
N LEU A 38 -3.43 9.09 4.19
CA LEU A 38 -3.93 8.16 5.20
C LEU A 38 -5.10 7.33 4.65
N SER A 39 -5.98 7.97 3.87
CA SER A 39 -7.12 7.32 3.22
C SER A 39 -6.69 6.20 2.27
N ASN A 40 -5.72 6.44 1.38
CA ASN A 40 -5.27 5.41 0.45
C ASN A 40 -4.58 4.25 1.19
N LYS A 41 -3.79 4.54 2.23
CA LYS A 41 -3.21 3.51 3.10
C LYS A 41 -4.29 2.65 3.77
N LEU A 42 -5.36 3.28 4.26
CA LEU A 42 -6.47 2.56 4.90
C LEU A 42 -7.24 1.70 3.88
N THR A 43 -7.48 2.21 2.67
CA THR A 43 -8.13 1.47 1.59
C THR A 43 -7.33 0.23 1.19
N LEU A 44 -6.02 0.37 0.96
CA LEU A 44 -5.15 -0.77 0.62
C LEU A 44 -5.09 -1.80 1.75
N LYS A 45 -5.08 -1.35 3.02
CA LYS A 45 -5.16 -2.26 4.17
C LYS A 45 -6.49 -3.02 4.23
N ASP A 46 -7.60 -2.33 4.00
CA ASP A 46 -8.93 -2.96 3.97
C ASP A 46 -9.01 -4.00 2.84
N GLN A 47 -8.46 -3.72 1.66
CA GLN A 47 -8.34 -4.69 0.56
C GLN A 47 -7.54 -5.93 0.98
N LEU A 48 -6.36 -5.75 1.60
CA LEU A 48 -5.54 -6.87 2.08
C LEU A 48 -6.29 -7.73 3.12
N TYR A 49 -7.02 -7.10 4.06
CA TYR A 49 -7.75 -7.83 5.09
C TYR A 49 -8.98 -8.58 4.55
N ARG A 50 -9.59 -8.03 3.49
CA ARG A 50 -10.72 -8.65 2.77
C ARG A 50 -10.29 -9.68 1.75
N LEU A 51 -9.00 -9.72 1.37
CA LEU A 51 -8.48 -10.71 0.44
C LEU A 51 -8.72 -12.11 1.02
N LYS A 52 -9.52 -12.89 0.31
CA LYS A 52 -9.87 -14.27 0.63
C LYS A 52 -9.81 -15.10 -0.63
N MET A 53 -9.23 -16.29 -0.51
CA MET A 53 -9.19 -17.24 -1.61
C MET A 53 -10.59 -17.83 -1.81
N GLU A 54 -11.12 -17.73 -3.04
CA GLU A 54 -12.42 -18.30 -3.41
C GLU A 54 -12.37 -19.83 -3.42
N GLU A 55 -13.44 -20.51 -2.98
CA GLU A 55 -13.53 -21.97 -2.91
C GLU A 55 -13.26 -22.63 -4.28
N GLY A 56 -12.29 -23.55 -4.34
CA GLY A 56 -11.84 -24.15 -5.61
C GLY A 56 -10.93 -23.26 -6.48
N GLY A 57 -10.57 -22.06 -6.02
CA GLY A 57 -9.64 -21.16 -6.70
C GLY A 57 -8.19 -21.63 -6.68
N ASP A 58 -7.38 -21.06 -7.58
CA ASP A 58 -5.95 -21.37 -7.69
C ASP A 58 -5.14 -20.68 -6.59
N VAL A 59 -4.41 -21.49 -5.82
CA VAL A 59 -3.52 -21.03 -4.75
C VAL A 59 -2.40 -20.13 -5.32
N MET A 60 -1.88 -20.44 -6.51
CA MET A 60 -0.82 -19.64 -7.12
C MET A 60 -1.31 -18.27 -7.55
N ALA A 61 -2.51 -18.19 -8.15
CA ALA A 61 -3.17 -16.92 -8.44
C ALA A 61 -3.39 -16.09 -7.16
N HIS A 62 -3.89 -16.72 -6.08
CA HIS A 62 -4.09 -16.05 -4.80
C HIS A 62 -2.79 -15.54 -4.16
N LEU A 63 -1.70 -16.32 -4.23
CA LEU A 63 -0.37 -15.90 -3.77
C LEU A 63 0.15 -14.68 -4.55
N ASN A 64 -0.11 -14.64 -5.86
CA ASN A 64 0.25 -13.51 -6.70
C ASN A 64 -0.56 -12.25 -6.31
N ASP A 65 -1.87 -12.38 -6.13
CA ASP A 65 -2.74 -11.27 -5.72
C ASP A 65 -2.34 -10.74 -4.34
N PHE A 66 -2.06 -11.63 -3.39
CA PHE A 66 -1.54 -11.24 -2.07
C PHE A 66 -0.21 -10.49 -2.18
N SER A 67 0.71 -10.98 -3.02
CA SER A 67 2.02 -10.34 -3.23
C SER A 67 1.89 -8.94 -3.83
N LEU A 68 0.97 -8.76 -4.79
CA LEU A 68 0.67 -7.46 -5.37
C LEU A 68 0.11 -6.49 -4.31
N CYS A 69 -0.83 -6.92 -3.46
CA CYS A 69 -1.33 -6.09 -2.36
C CYS A 69 -0.21 -5.64 -1.40
N ILE A 70 0.75 -6.54 -1.08
CA ILE A 70 1.89 -6.20 -0.24
C ILE A 70 2.81 -5.17 -0.93
N ILE A 71 3.05 -5.32 -2.23
CA ILE A 71 3.85 -4.36 -3.02
C ILE A 71 3.20 -2.98 -3.01
N ASP A 72 1.89 -2.89 -3.27
CA ASP A 72 1.15 -1.61 -3.24
C ASP A 72 1.23 -0.93 -1.88
N LEU A 73 1.15 -1.72 -0.79
CA LEU A 73 1.33 -1.23 0.57
C LEU A 73 2.75 -0.72 0.81
N ILE A 74 3.78 -1.37 0.28
CA ILE A 74 5.17 -0.91 0.37
C ILE A 74 5.35 0.43 -0.35
N TRP A 75 4.73 0.62 -1.52
CA TRP A 75 4.77 1.87 -2.28
C TRP A 75 4.23 3.07 -1.50
N VAL A 76 3.23 2.84 -0.65
CA VAL A 76 2.68 3.87 0.27
C VAL A 76 3.36 3.88 1.64
N TYR A 77 4.56 3.29 1.77
CA TYR A 77 5.35 3.15 2.99
C TYR A 77 4.68 2.42 4.15
N VAL A 78 3.77 1.49 3.85
CA VAL A 78 3.28 0.53 4.83
C VAL A 78 4.16 -0.71 4.75
N LYS A 79 4.89 -1.00 5.82
CA LYS A 79 5.74 -2.19 5.92
C LYS A 79 5.11 -3.20 6.87
N TYR A 80 5.11 -4.46 6.47
CA TYR A 80 4.76 -5.60 7.30
C TYR A 80 6.02 -6.42 7.58
N LYS A 81 6.14 -6.99 8.78
CA LYS A 81 7.17 -7.98 9.08
C LYS A 81 6.87 -9.27 8.33
N GLU A 82 7.87 -10.11 8.10
CA GLU A 82 7.65 -11.41 7.45
C GLU A 82 6.64 -12.26 8.21
N ASP A 83 6.77 -12.39 9.54
CA ASP A 83 5.81 -13.11 10.39
C ASP A 83 4.37 -12.58 10.25
N ASP A 84 4.20 -11.25 10.12
CA ASP A 84 2.90 -10.64 9.93
C ASP A 84 2.33 -10.97 8.54
N LYS A 85 3.17 -10.98 7.51
CA LYS A 85 2.77 -11.35 6.14
C LYS A 85 2.35 -12.82 6.09
N GLU A 86 3.11 -13.72 6.72
CA GLU A 86 2.78 -15.13 6.81
C GLU A 86 1.44 -15.33 7.51
N LEU A 87 1.22 -14.67 8.65
CA LEU A 87 -0.06 -14.73 9.36
C LEU A 87 -1.23 -14.21 8.51
N LEU A 88 -1.05 -13.10 7.79
CA LEU A 88 -2.06 -12.51 6.93
C LEU A 88 -2.38 -13.41 5.73
N LEU A 89 -1.35 -13.99 5.12
CA LEU A 89 -1.49 -14.95 4.04
C LEU A 89 -2.26 -16.18 4.52
N LEU A 90 -1.85 -16.79 5.64
CA LEU A 90 -2.53 -17.93 6.24
C LEU A 90 -4.01 -17.63 6.51
N ARG A 91 -4.32 -16.45 7.02
CA ARG A 91 -5.71 -16.00 7.27
C ARG A 91 -6.52 -15.70 6.01
N SER A 92 -5.85 -15.47 4.88
CA SER A 92 -6.51 -15.23 3.59
C SER A 92 -6.84 -16.51 2.82
N LEU A 93 -6.15 -17.62 3.14
CA LEU A 93 -6.42 -18.94 2.57
C LEU A 93 -7.76 -19.49 3.08
N GLN A 94 -8.36 -20.39 2.30
CA GLN A 94 -9.60 -21.06 2.66
C GLN A 94 -9.47 -21.92 3.92
N ASN A 95 -10.61 -22.17 4.56
CA ASN A 95 -10.72 -23.08 5.70
C ASN A 95 -10.28 -24.53 5.38
N SER A 96 -10.35 -24.96 4.12
CA SER A 96 -9.88 -26.27 3.65
C SER A 96 -8.36 -26.46 3.84
N PHE A 97 -7.58 -25.37 3.85
CA PHE A 97 -6.14 -25.37 4.12
C PHE A 97 -5.83 -25.16 5.61
N ARG A 98 -6.83 -25.14 6.50
CA ARG A 98 -6.60 -25.03 7.96
C ARG A 98 -5.72 -26.14 8.52
N HIS A 99 -5.66 -27.29 7.86
CA HIS A 99 -4.74 -28.37 8.25
C HIS A 99 -3.28 -27.91 8.26
N PHE A 100 -2.89 -26.99 7.36
CA PHE A 100 -1.56 -26.35 7.37
C PHE A 100 -1.41 -25.27 8.45
N GLN A 101 -2.51 -24.69 8.95
CA GLN A 101 -2.48 -23.69 10.02
C GLN A 101 -2.25 -24.29 11.42
N THR A 102 -2.57 -25.58 11.62
CA THR A 102 -2.50 -26.26 12.93
C THR A 102 -1.18 -26.99 13.21
N THR A 103 -0.20 -26.93 12.32
CA THR A 103 1.06 -27.70 12.46
C THR A 103 2.27 -26.83 12.87
N LEU A 104 2.07 -25.55 13.21
CA LEU A 104 3.11 -24.69 13.79
C LEU A 104 3.03 -24.66 15.32
#